data_AF-A0A2N3DNM2-F1
#
_entry.id   AF-A0A2N3DNM2-F1
#
_cell.length_a   1.000
_cell.length_b   1.000
_cell.length_c   1.000
_cell.angle_alpha   90.00
_cell.angle_beta   90.00
_cell.angle_gamma   90.00
#
_symmetry.space_group_name_H-M   'P 1'
#
loop_
_entity.id
_entity.type
_entity.pdbx_description
1 polymer ?
#
loop_
_entity_poly.entity_id
_entity_poly.type
_entity_poly.pdbx_seq_one_letter_code
_entity_poly.pdbx_strand_id
1 'polypeptide(L)' 'YRIEQLVQESVSVVPRRLIADAIGMVVFIAGRGSDRRIETIAEVLGLDANGDYTVTPLSLPQLQSL' A
#
# COMPACT_ATOMS: atom_id res chain seq x y z
N TYR A 1 0.46 -8.47 5.49
CA TYR A 1 1.45 -7.96 6.46
C TYR A 1 2.91 -8.13 6.00
N ARG A 2 3.25 -7.89 4.72
CA ARG A 2 4.64 -8.07 4.24
C ARG A 2 5.57 -6.95 4.70
N ILE A 3 5.10 -5.70 4.69
CA ILE A 3 5.87 -4.54 5.14
C ILE A 3 6.19 -4.65 6.63
N GLU A 4 5.24 -5.14 7.40
CA GLU A 4 5.33 -5.36 8.83
C GLU A 4 6.37 -6.42 9.16
N GLN A 5 6.42 -7.52 8.39
CA GLN A 5 7.46 -8.52 8.54
C GLN A 5 8.86 -7.93 8.29
N LEU A 6 9.02 -7.11 7.25
CA LEU A 6 10.29 -6.42 6.99
C LEU A 6 10.67 -5.46 8.13
N VAL A 7 9.70 -4.71 8.66
CA VAL A 7 9.92 -3.80 9.79
C VAL A 7 10.30 -4.57 11.07
N GLN A 8 9.70 -5.74 11.31
CA GLN A 8 10.01 -6.58 12.47
C GLN A 8 11.44 -7.10 12.51
N GLU A 9 12.16 -7.09 11.38
CA GLU A 9 13.58 -7.46 11.37
C GLU A 9 14.43 -6.50 12.23
N SER A 10 13.94 -5.28 12.48
CA SER A 10 14.67 -4.23 13.21
C SER A 10 13.99 -3.75 14.50
N VAL A 11 12.70 -4.04 14.71
CA VAL A 11 11.95 -3.59 15.90
C VAL A 11 11.08 -4.69 16.50
N SER A 12 10.89 -4.67 17.82
CA SER A 12 10.10 -5.68 18.55
C SER A 12 8.59 -5.51 18.40
N VAL A 13 8.10 -4.29 18.18
CA VAL A 13 6.68 -3.98 18.01
C VAL A 13 6.50 -3.18 16.73
N VAL A 14 5.60 -3.64 15.85
CA VAL A 14 5.36 -2.98 14.55
C VAL A 14 4.49 -1.74 14.74
N PRO A 15 4.97 -0.55 14.36
CA PRO A 15 4.16 0.66 14.43
C PRO A 15 3.25 0.79 13.19
N ARG A 16 2.19 -0.05 13.11
CA ARG A 16 1.27 -0.09 11.94
C ARG A 16 0.71 1.29 11.57
N ARG A 17 0.39 2.12 12.57
CA ARG A 17 -0.15 3.47 12.34
C ARG A 17 0.85 4.35 11.57
N LEU A 18 2.13 4.33 11.97
CA LEU A 18 3.19 5.09 11.29
C LEU A 18 3.43 4.58 9.87
N ILE A 19 3.36 3.26 9.66
CA ILE A 19 3.44 2.68 8.32
C ILE A 19 2.30 3.19 7.43
N ALA A 20 1.07 3.19 7.96
CA ALA A 20 -0.11 3.66 7.23
C ALA A 20 -0.08 5.17 6.95
N ASP A 21 0.50 5.98 7.84
CA ASP A 21 0.70 7.42 7.60
C ASP A 21 1.84 7.71 6.60
N ALA A 22 2.84 6.84 6.53
CA ALA A 22 3.99 7.01 5.64
C ALA A 22 3.72 6.56 4.20
N ILE A 23 2.82 5.62 4.00
CA ILE A 23 2.47 5.08 2.68
C ILE A 23 1.12 5.65 2.26
N GLY A 24 1.10 6.60 1.32
CA GLY A 24 -0.15 7.12 0.76
C GLY A 24 -0.74 6.29 -0.37
N MET A 25 0.10 5.53 -1.11
CA MET A 25 -0.33 4.79 -2.29
C MET A 25 0.54 3.56 -2.53
N VAL A 26 -0.07 2.50 -3.06
CA VAL A 26 0.59 1.27 -3.50
C VAL A 26 0.28 1.02 -4.98
N VAL A 27 1.33 0.84 -5.77
CA VAL A 27 1.22 0.49 -7.20
C VAL A 27 1.65 -0.95 -7.39
N PHE A 28 0.71 -1.82 -7.79
CA PHE A 28 1.01 -3.19 -8.15
C PHE A 28 1.46 -3.27 -9.62
N ILE A 29 2.71 -3.69 -9.79
CA ILE A 29 3.33 -3.89 -11.10
C ILE A 29 3.37 -5.40 -11.38
N ALA A 30 2.82 -5.80 -12.52
CA ALA A 30 2.77 -7.19 -12.93
C ALA A 30 3.49 -7.43 -14.25
N GLY A 31 3.74 -8.70 -14.56
CA GLY A 31 4.57 -9.11 -15.70
C GLY A 31 6.06 -9.03 -15.41
N ARG A 32 6.88 -9.39 -16.41
CA ARG A 32 8.34 -9.39 -16.33
C ARG A 32 8.93 -8.91 -17.65
N GLY A 33 10.17 -8.43 -17.64
CA GLY A 33 10.83 -7.92 -18.84
C GLY A 33 10.01 -6.80 -19.50
N SER A 34 9.75 -6.94 -20.80
CA SER A 34 8.95 -6.02 -21.61
C SER A 34 7.45 -6.03 -21.27
N ASP A 35 6.94 -7.09 -20.64
CA ASP A 35 5.52 -7.23 -20.31
C ASP A 35 5.16 -6.56 -18.96
N ARG A 36 6.10 -5.79 -18.39
CA ARG A 36 5.92 -5.08 -17.14
C ARG A 36 4.90 -3.96 -17.33
N ARG A 37 3.83 -3.98 -16.52
CA ARG A 37 2.74 -3.01 -16.58
C ARG A 37 2.20 -2.70 -15.19
N ILE A 38 1.58 -1.53 -15.04
CA ILE A 38 0.77 -1.22 -13.87
C ILE A 38 -0.51 -2.04 -13.98
N GLU A 39 -0.77 -2.91 -12.99
CA GLU A 39 -2.00 -3.69 -12.92
C GLU A 39 -3.01 -3.04 -11.97
N THR A 40 -2.56 -2.48 -10.84
CA THR A 40 -3.43 -1.80 -9.88
C THR A 40 -2.72 -0.60 -9.27
N ILE A 41 -3.46 0.49 -9.07
CA ILE A 41 -3.05 1.59 -8.19
C ILE A 41 -4.08 1.64 -7.06
N ALA A 42 -3.63 1.70 -5.81
CA ALA A 42 -4.52 1.78 -4.66
C ALA A 42 -4.03 2.82 -3.66
N GLU A 43 -4.96 3.62 -3.15
CA GLU A 43 -4.72 4.57 -2.09
C GLU A 43 -4.78 3.87 -0.72
N VAL A 44 -3.92 4.29 0.20
CA VAL A 44 -3.91 3.82 1.59
C VAL A 44 -4.51 4.92 2.46
N LEU A 45 -5.64 4.63 3.09
CA LEU A 45 -6.45 5.61 3.83
C LEU A 45 -6.17 5.59 5.34
N GLY A 46 -5.21 4.78 5.79
CA GLY A 46 -4.91 4.58 7.21
C GLY A 46 -5.29 3.19 7.69
N LEU A 47 -5.69 3.08 8.96
CA LEU A 47 -6.14 1.84 9.59
C LEU A 47 -7.63 1.90 9.91
N ASP A 48 -8.31 0.77 9.79
CA ASP A 48 -9.71 0.61 10.22
C ASP A 48 -9.82 0.40 11.74
N ALA A 49 -11.05 0.22 12.23
CA ALA A 49 -11.33 -0.01 13.65
C ALA A 49 -10.69 -1.29 14.23
N ASN A 50 -10.31 -2.25 13.38
CA ASN A 50 -9.65 -3.49 13.77
C ASN A 50 -8.11 -3.36 13.70
N GLY A 51 -7.59 -2.24 13.19
CA GLY A 51 -6.15 -2.01 13.02
C GLY A 51 -5.58 -2.61 11.73
N ASP A 52 -6.44 -2.87 10.74
CA ASP A 52 -6.05 -3.33 9.40
C ASP A 52 -6.00 -2.16 8.42
N TYR A 53 -5.15 -2.28 7.40
CA TYR A 53 -4.99 -1.20 6.41
C TYR A 53 -6.24 -1.06 5.56
N THR A 54 -6.75 0.16 5.51
CA THR A 54 -7.80 0.51 4.56
C THR A 54 -7.14 0.86 3.24
N VAL A 55 -7.40 0.04 2.21
CA VAL A 55 -6.81 0.19 0.87
C VAL A 55 -7.93 0.24 -0.16
N THR A 56 -7.97 1.29 -0.97
CA THR A 56 -9.00 1.50 -1.99
C THR A 56 -8.37 1.56 -3.38
N PRO A 57 -8.74 0.66 -4.32
CA PRO A 57 -8.30 0.77 -5.70
C PRO A 57 -8.74 2.09 -6.32
N LEU A 58 -7.81 2.76 -7.02
CA LEU A 58 -8.10 3.97 -7.76
C LEU A 58 -8.49 3.62 -9.19
N SER A 59 -9.63 4.15 -9.62
CA SER A 59 -10.06 4.13 -11.01
C SER A 59 -9.33 5.20 -11.84
N LEU A 60 -9.31 5.03 -13.16
CA LEU A 60 -8.66 6.00 -14.06
C LEU A 60 -9.18 7.45 -13.89
N PRO A 61 -10.49 7.71 -13.75
CA PRO A 61 -10.97 9.07 -13.49
C PRO A 61 -10.44 9.67 -12.19
N GLN A 62 -10.33 8.86 -11.12
CA GLN A 62 -9.80 9.32 -9.83
C GLN A 62 -8.32 9.68 -9.93
N LEU A 63 -7.55 8.92 -10.71
CA LEU A 63 -6.13 9.20 -10.97
C LEU A 63 -5.93 10.49 -11.78
N GLN A 64 -6.85 10.84 -12.66
CA GLN A 64 -6.78 12.09 -13.44
C GLN A 64 -7.07 13.35 -12.61
N SER A 65 -7.70 13.19 -11.44
CA SER A 65 -8.05 14.28 -10.54
C SER A 65 -7.07 14.49 -9.37
N LEU A 66 -6.01 13.67 -9.29
CA LEU A 66 -4.90 13.85 -8.35
C LEU A 66 -3.98 14.99 -8.81
#